data_AF-A0A1J5T6C6-F1
#
_entry.id   AF-A0A1J5T6C6-F1
#
_cell.length_a   1.000
_cell.length_b   1.000
_cell.length_c   1.000
_cell.angle_alpha   90.00
_cell.angle_beta   90.00
_cell.angle_gamma   90.00
#
_symmetry.space_group_name_H-M   'P 1'
#
loop_
_entity.id
_entity.type
_entity.pdbx_description
1 polymer ?
#
loop_
_entity_poly.entity_id
_entity_poly.type
_entity_poly.pdbx_seq_one_letter_code
_entity_poly.pdbx_strand_id
1 'polypeptide(L)'
;MNHSINYIISLPNKALERAIANSIGILSEELAAAAVPDTKVAVADNFRYARGNYEQHRFSSRIYESLREALEASLTDATDTGGLAAKISRAREPLVWAETQNNLGNILAALGQQRRDATLFERAIQCFSKALEEFTHESAPEEWAATQYNLGTANQALGRLLESTQPLKIAVDAYTNALLVWTREKSPENWMYSMHQLGATLHTFGKLLKGNRQFQKSVVAYKNALAALDADNYALELTATHNNRAAALHHLGESEENPDRLKEAINSYELAWTVSMEQQLPIHLAVICRVNKATAQNVLAQLTNDAMLAEEIADEFEVIIECFPHALQPLCLKHCEEQLKMAQAQLQAINSQIA
;
A
#
# COMPACT_ATOMS: atom_id res chain seq x y z
N MET A 1 -8.86 -10.56 18.46
CA MET A 1 -8.29 -10.09 17.17
C MET A 1 -7.84 -8.66 17.38
N ASN A 2 -6.54 -8.39 17.27
CA ASN A 2 -6.04 -7.02 17.22
C ASN A 2 -6.49 -6.43 15.88
N HIS A 3 -7.19 -5.30 15.91
CA HIS A 3 -7.53 -4.53 14.73
C HIS A 3 -6.53 -3.39 14.57
N SER A 4 -6.40 -2.86 13.35
CA SER A 4 -5.46 -1.76 13.11
C SER A 4 -5.93 -0.51 13.82
N ILE A 5 -5.04 0.09 14.60
CA ILE A 5 -5.29 1.35 15.30
C ILE A 5 -5.25 2.53 14.31
N ASN A 6 -4.41 2.41 13.27
CA ASN A 6 -4.23 3.39 12.21
C ASN A 6 -4.38 2.69 10.85
N TYR A 7 -5.33 3.12 10.04
CA TYR A 7 -5.62 2.55 8.73
C TYR A 7 -4.73 3.17 7.65
N ILE A 8 -4.10 2.32 6.84
CA ILE A 8 -3.27 2.74 5.70
C ILE A 8 -4.08 2.63 4.42
N ILE A 9 -3.95 3.64 3.56
CA ILE A 9 -4.54 3.67 2.22
C ILE A 9 -3.45 3.22 1.26
N SER A 10 -3.61 2.03 0.67
CA SER A 10 -2.69 1.52 -0.35
C SER A 10 -2.97 2.19 -1.70
N LEU A 11 -1.96 2.28 -2.57
CA LEU A 11 -2.11 2.83 -3.93
C LEU A 11 -2.30 1.74 -4.98
N PRO A 12 -2.95 2.07 -6.11
CA PRO A 12 -3.05 1.20 -7.28
C PRO A 12 -1.71 0.61 -7.68
N ASN A 13 -1.66 -0.71 -7.86
CA ASN A 13 -0.46 -1.35 -8.39
C ASN A 13 -0.44 -1.28 -9.92
N LYS A 14 0.00 -0.14 -10.46
CA LYS A 14 0.20 0.07 -11.91
C LYS A 14 1.15 -0.95 -12.54
N ALA A 15 2.09 -1.53 -11.79
CA ALA A 15 2.98 -2.57 -12.32
C ALA A 15 2.24 -3.90 -12.54
N LEU A 16 1.33 -4.27 -11.64
CA LEU A 16 0.46 -5.43 -11.82
C LEU A 16 -0.47 -5.24 -13.02
N GLU A 17 -1.10 -4.07 -13.16
CA GLU A 17 -1.97 -3.76 -14.31
C GLU A 17 -1.23 -3.90 -15.64
N ARG A 18 0.00 -3.37 -15.73
CA ARG A 18 0.87 -3.54 -16.90
C ARG A 18 1.23 -5.01 -17.14
N ALA A 19 1.59 -5.76 -16.10
CA ALA A 19 1.91 -7.18 -16.24
C ALA A 19 0.72 -7.99 -16.79
N ILE A 20 -0.49 -7.69 -16.33
CA ILE A 20 -1.73 -8.31 -16.85
C ILE A 20 -1.94 -7.91 -18.31
N ALA A 21 -1.87 -6.62 -18.63
CA ALA A 21 -2.06 -6.11 -19.98
C ALA A 21 -1.06 -6.73 -20.98
N ASN A 22 0.21 -6.83 -20.61
CA ASN A 22 1.26 -7.41 -21.45
C ASN A 22 1.08 -8.92 -21.66
N SER A 23 0.37 -9.61 -20.75
CA SER A 23 0.24 -11.07 -20.76
C SER A 23 -1.12 -11.56 -21.27
N ILE A 24 -2.11 -10.67 -21.40
CA ILE A 24 -3.49 -11.04 -21.73
C ILE A 24 -3.63 -11.73 -23.09
N GLY A 25 -2.78 -11.35 -24.05
CA GLY A 25 -2.79 -11.90 -25.41
C GLY A 25 -2.36 -13.37 -25.51
N ILE A 26 -1.82 -13.95 -24.42
CA ILE A 26 -1.46 -15.37 -24.35
C ILE A 26 -2.70 -16.23 -24.04
N LEU A 27 -3.77 -15.63 -23.51
CA LEU A 27 -5.00 -16.33 -23.14
C LEU A 27 -5.96 -16.48 -24.32
N SER A 28 -6.96 -17.36 -24.17
CA SER A 28 -8.08 -17.44 -25.11
C SER A 28 -8.91 -16.15 -25.09
N GLU A 29 -9.61 -15.84 -26.18
CA GLU A 29 -10.46 -14.65 -26.28
C GLU A 29 -11.50 -14.56 -25.15
N GLU A 30 -12.08 -15.69 -24.74
CA GLU A 30 -13.03 -15.76 -23.62
C GLU A 30 -12.39 -15.35 -22.27
N LEU A 31 -11.19 -15.86 -21.98
CA LEU A 31 -10.47 -15.54 -20.75
C LEU A 31 -9.90 -14.11 -20.77
N ALA A 32 -9.43 -13.66 -21.92
CA ALA A 32 -8.99 -12.28 -22.14
C ALA A 32 -10.16 -11.29 -21.97
N ALA A 33 -11.35 -11.61 -22.48
CA ALA A 33 -12.55 -10.80 -22.26
C ALA A 33 -12.99 -10.74 -20.79
N ALA A 34 -12.62 -11.74 -19.98
CA ALA A 34 -12.87 -11.76 -18.54
C ALA A 34 -11.83 -10.96 -17.72
N ALA A 35 -10.74 -10.48 -18.34
CA ALA A 35 -9.72 -9.63 -17.73
C ALA A 35 -10.04 -8.13 -17.78
N VAL A 36 -11.33 -7.77 -17.81
CA VAL A 36 -11.76 -6.39 -17.65
C VAL A 36 -11.78 -6.06 -16.16
N PRO A 37 -11.07 -5.02 -15.70
CA PRO A 37 -11.18 -4.54 -14.33
C PRO A 37 -12.65 -4.24 -14.03
N ASP A 38 -13.20 -4.78 -12.93
CA ASP A 38 -14.54 -4.40 -12.47
C ASP A 38 -14.52 -2.91 -12.06
N THR A 39 -14.91 -2.05 -12.99
CA THR A 39 -15.11 -0.61 -12.81
C THR A 39 -16.56 -0.27 -12.47
N LYS A 40 -17.45 -1.27 -12.41
CA LYS A 40 -18.92 -1.05 -12.37
C LYS A 40 -19.45 -0.73 -10.98
N VAL A 41 -18.63 -0.75 -9.93
CA VAL A 41 -19.12 -0.57 -8.56
C VAL A 41 -18.68 0.77 -7.99
N ALA A 42 -19.52 1.78 -8.20
CA ALA A 42 -19.55 3.02 -7.41
C ALA A 42 -20.44 2.91 -6.15
N VAL A 43 -21.04 1.75 -5.87
CA VAL A 43 -21.98 1.60 -4.73
C VAL A 43 -21.61 0.36 -3.93
N ALA A 44 -21.14 0.59 -2.70
CA ALA A 44 -20.39 -0.30 -1.81
C ALA A 44 -18.90 -0.45 -2.20
N ASP A 45 -18.14 0.63 -2.02
CA ASP A 45 -16.68 0.51 -1.93
C ASP A 45 -16.34 -0.37 -0.73
N ASN A 46 -16.07 -1.65 -1.01
CA ASN A 46 -15.77 -2.67 -0.03
C ASN A 46 -14.36 -2.50 0.57
N PHE A 47 -13.94 -1.26 0.86
CA PHE A 47 -12.66 -0.89 1.46
C PHE A 47 -11.48 -1.33 0.62
N ARG A 48 -11.62 -1.14 -0.70
CA ARG A 48 -10.66 -1.61 -1.69
C ARG A 48 -9.25 -1.12 -1.37
N TYR A 49 -9.14 0.14 -0.93
CA TYR A 49 -7.83 0.73 -0.67
C TYR A 49 -7.19 0.31 0.66
N ALA A 50 -7.92 -0.39 1.53
CA ALA A 50 -7.38 -0.95 2.78
C ALA A 50 -6.89 -2.42 2.65
N ARG A 51 -7.11 -3.06 1.49
CA ARG A 51 -6.85 -4.51 1.26
C ARG A 51 -5.43 -4.84 0.79
N GLY A 52 -4.52 -3.86 0.77
CA GLY A 52 -3.14 -4.02 0.28
C GLY A 52 -3.04 -3.94 -1.24
N ASN A 53 -1.86 -3.56 -1.74
CA ASN A 53 -1.64 -3.10 -3.12
C ASN A 53 -2.10 -4.06 -4.23
N TYR A 54 -2.04 -5.38 -4.02
CA TYR A 54 -2.40 -6.37 -5.06
C TYR A 54 -3.89 -6.77 -5.05
N GLU A 55 -4.65 -6.45 -4.00
CA GLU A 55 -6.10 -6.71 -3.92
C GLU A 55 -6.93 -5.52 -4.43
N GLN A 56 -6.24 -4.43 -4.80
CA GLN A 56 -6.85 -3.17 -5.19
C GLN A 56 -7.46 -3.17 -6.58
N HIS A 57 -7.40 -4.22 -7.38
CA HIS A 57 -8.16 -4.28 -8.63
C HIS A 57 -8.84 -5.64 -8.67
N ARG A 58 -10.16 -5.64 -8.78
CA ARG A 58 -10.97 -6.85 -8.96
C ARG A 58 -10.76 -7.40 -10.38
N PHE A 59 -9.53 -7.77 -10.67
CA PHE A 59 -9.29 -8.82 -11.63
C PHE A 59 -9.85 -10.11 -10.99
N SER A 60 -10.66 -10.85 -11.73
CA SER A 60 -11.20 -12.13 -11.26
C SER A 60 -10.05 -13.01 -10.78
N SER A 61 -10.16 -13.68 -9.63
CA SER A 61 -9.10 -14.60 -9.16
C SER A 61 -8.74 -15.67 -10.21
N ARG A 62 -9.66 -15.97 -11.12
CA ARG A 62 -9.45 -16.85 -12.26
C ARG A 62 -8.39 -16.33 -13.22
N ILE A 63 -8.28 -15.02 -13.42
CA ILE A 63 -7.31 -14.46 -14.37
C ILE A 63 -5.87 -14.65 -13.89
N TYR A 64 -5.62 -14.52 -12.59
CA TYR A 64 -4.28 -14.67 -12.06
C TYR A 64 -3.78 -16.11 -12.19
N GLU A 65 -4.65 -17.11 -11.97
CA GLU A 65 -4.28 -18.50 -12.16
C GLU A 65 -4.04 -18.81 -13.64
N SER A 66 -4.93 -18.37 -14.54
CA SER A 66 -4.78 -18.57 -15.98
C SER A 66 -3.52 -17.88 -16.54
N LEU A 67 -3.23 -16.65 -16.12
CA LEU A 67 -2.01 -15.96 -16.51
C LEU A 67 -0.77 -16.63 -15.95
N ARG A 68 -0.79 -17.08 -14.69
CA ARG A 68 0.33 -17.83 -14.10
C ARG A 68 0.64 -19.06 -14.93
N GLU A 69 -0.36 -19.89 -15.22
CA GLU A 69 -0.20 -21.12 -16.01
C GLU A 69 0.30 -20.84 -17.43
N ALA A 70 -0.26 -19.84 -18.10
CA ALA A 70 0.14 -19.46 -19.45
C ALA A 70 1.59 -18.94 -19.50
N LEU A 71 1.98 -18.07 -18.57
CA LEU A 71 3.33 -17.54 -18.47
C LEU A 71 4.35 -18.63 -18.11
N GLU A 72 4.03 -19.50 -17.14
CA GLU A 72 4.87 -20.66 -16.80
C GLU A 72 5.05 -21.61 -17.98
N ALA A 73 3.99 -21.88 -18.74
CA ALA A 73 4.04 -22.74 -19.92
C ALA A 73 4.85 -22.13 -21.07
N SER A 74 4.86 -20.79 -21.19
CA SER A 74 5.62 -20.05 -22.20
C SER A 74 7.12 -20.06 -21.94
N LEU A 75 7.56 -20.19 -20.68
CA LEU A 75 8.96 -20.17 -20.29
C LEU A 75 9.62 -21.56 -20.43
N THR A 76 10.90 -21.57 -20.78
CA THR A 76 11.74 -22.76 -20.72
C THR A 76 13.14 -22.44 -20.22
N ASP A 77 13.65 -23.29 -19.32
CA ASP A 77 15.05 -23.28 -18.88
C ASP A 77 15.95 -24.13 -19.82
N ALA A 78 15.35 -24.87 -20.77
CA ALA A 78 16.10 -25.75 -21.67
C ALA A 78 16.82 -24.96 -22.78
N THR A 79 18.07 -25.34 -23.03
CA THR A 79 18.89 -24.84 -24.15
C THR A 79 18.52 -25.46 -25.51
N ASP A 80 17.73 -26.54 -25.52
CA ASP A 80 17.54 -27.39 -26.71
C ASP A 80 16.18 -27.27 -27.44
N THR A 81 16.25 -27.30 -28.78
CA THR A 81 15.27 -26.95 -29.82
C THR A 81 14.23 -28.06 -30.16
N GLY A 82 13.55 -28.66 -29.18
CA GLY A 82 12.89 -29.97 -29.41
C GLY A 82 11.36 -30.08 -29.44
N GLY A 83 10.55 -29.01 -29.40
CA GLY A 83 9.09 -29.14 -29.28
C GLY A 83 8.28 -28.04 -29.95
N LEU A 84 7.14 -28.41 -30.55
CA LEU A 84 6.30 -27.66 -31.50
C LEU A 84 5.59 -26.40 -30.95
N ALA A 85 5.99 -25.88 -29.79
CA ALA A 85 5.57 -24.57 -29.30
C ALA A 85 6.84 -23.75 -29.01
N ALA A 86 7.02 -22.61 -29.66
CA ALA A 86 8.17 -21.73 -29.47
C ALA A 86 8.16 -21.19 -28.03
N LYS A 87 8.81 -21.91 -27.10
CA LYS A 87 8.98 -21.47 -25.72
C LYS A 87 10.05 -20.40 -25.62
N ILE A 88 9.78 -19.36 -24.83
CA ILE A 88 10.69 -18.25 -24.54
C ILE A 88 11.82 -18.80 -23.66
N SER A 89 13.05 -18.70 -24.14
CA SER A 89 14.24 -19.19 -23.45
C SER A 89 15.25 -18.08 -23.22
N ARG A 90 15.89 -18.09 -22.06
CA ARG A 90 16.93 -17.13 -21.68
C ARG A 90 18.06 -17.05 -22.71
N ALA A 91 18.44 -18.18 -23.31
CA ALA A 91 19.57 -18.24 -24.25
C ALA A 91 19.29 -17.62 -25.61
N ARG A 92 18.04 -17.65 -26.10
CA ARG A 92 17.67 -17.11 -27.42
C ARG A 92 17.18 -15.67 -27.33
N GLU A 93 16.38 -15.38 -26.32
CA GLU A 93 15.66 -14.12 -26.19
C GLU A 93 15.74 -13.63 -24.73
N PRO A 94 16.95 -13.29 -24.23
CA PRO A 94 17.18 -13.01 -22.81
C PRO A 94 16.29 -11.89 -22.26
N LEU A 95 16.11 -10.81 -23.01
CA LEU A 95 15.28 -9.67 -22.58
C LEU A 95 13.78 -10.02 -22.54
N VAL A 96 13.27 -10.76 -23.54
CA VAL A 96 11.86 -11.21 -23.56
C VAL A 96 11.61 -12.21 -22.44
N TRP A 97 12.57 -13.11 -22.19
CA TRP A 97 12.53 -14.04 -21.07
C TRP A 97 12.49 -13.31 -19.73
N ALA A 98 13.33 -12.29 -19.55
CA ALA A 98 13.36 -11.47 -18.34
C ALA A 98 12.07 -10.66 -18.14
N GLU A 99 11.50 -10.09 -19.20
CA GLU A 99 10.20 -9.42 -19.14
C GLU A 99 9.09 -10.40 -18.73
N THR A 100 9.09 -11.60 -19.31
CA THR A 100 8.13 -12.66 -18.99
C THR A 100 8.25 -13.12 -17.54
N GLN A 101 9.48 -13.26 -17.02
CA GLN A 101 9.74 -13.51 -15.60
C GLN A 101 9.22 -12.37 -14.72
N ASN A 102 9.47 -11.12 -15.08
CA ASN A 102 8.98 -9.96 -14.33
C ASN A 102 7.44 -9.89 -14.31
N ASN A 103 6.77 -10.21 -15.42
CA ASN A 103 5.31 -10.28 -15.47
C ASN A 103 4.78 -11.43 -14.61
N LEU A 104 5.36 -12.64 -14.73
CA LEU A 104 5.02 -13.79 -13.89
C LEU A 104 5.18 -13.49 -12.39
N GLY A 105 6.26 -12.78 -12.02
CA GLY A 105 6.48 -12.35 -10.64
C GLY A 105 5.36 -11.47 -10.11
N ASN A 106 4.86 -10.52 -10.89
CA ASN A 106 3.73 -9.67 -10.50
C ASN A 106 2.45 -10.50 -10.29
N ILE A 107 2.15 -11.44 -11.20
CA ILE A 107 0.97 -12.31 -11.09
C ILE A 107 1.07 -13.23 -9.86
N LEU A 108 2.24 -13.83 -9.62
CA LEU A 108 2.49 -14.66 -8.44
C LEU A 108 2.36 -13.87 -7.13
N ALA A 109 2.87 -12.63 -7.07
CA ALA A 109 2.72 -11.77 -5.92
C ALA A 109 1.25 -11.41 -5.66
N ALA A 110 0.46 -11.20 -6.72
CA ALA A 110 -0.98 -10.97 -6.58
C ALA A 110 -1.71 -12.20 -6.02
N LEU A 111 -1.39 -13.40 -6.51
CA LEU A 111 -1.91 -14.66 -5.95
C LEU A 111 -1.48 -14.85 -4.48
N GLY A 112 -0.23 -14.55 -4.16
CA GLY A 112 0.31 -14.64 -2.80
C GLY A 112 -0.42 -13.73 -1.82
N GLN A 113 -0.74 -12.50 -2.24
CA GLN A 113 -1.56 -11.59 -1.45
C GLN A 113 -2.97 -12.16 -1.27
N GLN A 114 -3.65 -12.54 -2.35
CA GLN A 114 -5.03 -13.03 -2.33
C GLN A 114 -5.20 -14.28 -1.46
N ARG A 115 -4.21 -15.18 -1.47
CA ARG A 115 -4.22 -16.44 -0.71
C ARG A 115 -3.56 -16.33 0.65
N ARG A 116 -2.94 -15.18 0.95
CA ARG A 116 -2.07 -14.97 2.13
C ARG A 116 -0.99 -16.06 2.23
N ASP A 117 -0.34 -16.35 1.11
CA ASP A 117 0.61 -17.44 0.95
C ASP A 117 2.03 -16.92 0.72
N ALA A 118 2.91 -17.17 1.70
CA ALA A 118 4.31 -16.76 1.66
C ALA A 118 5.09 -17.43 0.52
N THR A 119 4.76 -18.68 0.17
CA THR A 119 5.49 -19.43 -0.86
C THR A 119 5.28 -18.82 -2.25
N LEU A 120 4.10 -18.26 -2.51
CA LEU A 120 3.82 -17.54 -3.75
C LEU A 120 4.59 -16.21 -3.85
N PHE A 121 4.75 -15.50 -2.73
CA PHE A 121 5.63 -14.33 -2.69
C PHE A 121 7.10 -14.70 -2.89
N GLU A 122 7.58 -15.79 -2.29
CA GLU A 122 8.96 -16.28 -2.49
C GLU A 122 9.21 -16.65 -3.96
N ARG A 123 8.25 -17.30 -4.62
CA ARG A 123 8.32 -17.58 -6.06
C ARG A 123 8.30 -16.31 -6.91
N ALA A 124 7.49 -15.32 -6.56
CA ALA A 124 7.50 -14.01 -7.21
C ALA A 124 8.87 -13.33 -7.10
N ILE A 125 9.46 -13.34 -5.91
CA ILE A 125 10.81 -12.82 -5.64
C ILE A 125 11.86 -13.55 -6.49
N GLN A 126 11.77 -14.87 -6.63
CA GLN A 126 12.66 -15.63 -7.52
C GLN A 126 12.53 -15.21 -8.99
N CYS A 127 11.31 -14.98 -9.48
CA CYS A 127 11.07 -14.48 -10.84
C CYS A 127 11.70 -13.10 -11.06
N PHE A 128 11.53 -12.17 -10.11
CA PHE A 128 12.17 -10.85 -10.21
C PHE A 128 13.70 -10.93 -10.15
N SER A 129 14.26 -11.77 -9.27
CA SER A 129 15.71 -12.01 -9.21
C SER A 129 16.25 -12.55 -10.53
N LYS A 130 15.54 -13.51 -11.16
CA LYS A 130 15.89 -14.03 -12.49
C LYS A 130 15.88 -12.94 -13.55
N ALA A 131 14.87 -12.07 -13.57
CA ALA A 131 14.81 -10.95 -14.50
C ALA A 131 15.96 -9.96 -14.31
N LEU A 132 16.36 -9.69 -13.06
CA LEU A 132 17.50 -8.83 -12.71
C LEU A 132 18.88 -9.41 -13.07
N GLU A 133 18.97 -10.68 -13.47
CA GLU A 133 20.20 -11.23 -14.04
C GLU A 133 20.45 -10.76 -15.48
N GLU A 134 19.38 -10.40 -16.21
CA GLU A 134 19.46 -9.90 -17.60
C GLU A 134 19.26 -8.38 -17.66
N PHE A 135 18.29 -7.86 -16.92
CA PHE A 135 18.12 -6.43 -16.74
C PHE A 135 19.16 -5.94 -15.74
N THR A 136 20.16 -5.21 -16.22
CA THR A 136 21.19 -4.58 -15.39
C THR A 136 21.04 -3.07 -15.43
N HIS A 137 21.61 -2.38 -14.44
CA HIS A 137 21.60 -0.93 -14.38
C HIS A 137 22.26 -0.31 -15.63
N GLU A 138 23.24 -0.97 -16.24
CA GLU A 138 23.97 -0.49 -17.41
C GLU A 138 23.27 -0.82 -18.74
N SER A 139 22.72 -2.03 -18.87
CA SER A 139 22.17 -2.53 -20.14
C SER A 139 20.70 -2.16 -20.37
N ALA A 140 19.91 -2.11 -19.29
CA ALA A 140 18.47 -1.91 -19.33
C ALA A 140 18.00 -1.17 -18.07
N PRO A 141 18.41 0.11 -17.89
CA PRO A 141 18.22 0.84 -16.63
C PRO A 141 16.74 0.99 -16.23
N GLU A 142 15.84 1.21 -17.18
CA GLU A 142 14.42 1.39 -16.91
C GLU A 142 13.75 0.07 -16.50
N GLU A 143 14.03 -1.02 -17.20
CA GLU A 143 13.55 -2.36 -16.86
C GLU A 143 14.12 -2.82 -15.52
N TRP A 144 15.41 -2.57 -15.27
CA TRP A 144 16.06 -2.85 -13.98
C TRP A 144 15.36 -2.10 -12.84
N ALA A 145 15.11 -0.80 -12.98
CA ALA A 145 14.40 -0.01 -11.97
C ALA A 145 12.97 -0.50 -11.74
N ALA A 146 12.25 -0.86 -12.82
CA ALA A 146 10.91 -1.43 -12.74
C ALA A 146 10.90 -2.77 -11.99
N THR A 147 11.85 -3.65 -12.28
CA THR A 147 11.96 -4.94 -11.60
C THR A 147 12.40 -4.78 -10.14
N GLN A 148 13.28 -3.84 -9.82
CA GLN A 148 13.64 -3.50 -8.44
C GLN A 148 12.43 -2.99 -7.65
N TYR A 149 11.60 -2.11 -8.23
CA TYR A 149 10.36 -1.66 -7.61
C TYR A 149 9.38 -2.82 -7.34
N ASN A 150 9.24 -3.75 -8.29
CA ASN A 150 8.38 -4.91 -8.14
C ASN A 150 8.90 -5.88 -7.07
N LEU A 151 10.21 -6.11 -7.05
CA LEU A 151 10.90 -6.88 -6.00
C LEU A 151 10.67 -6.27 -4.62
N GLY A 152 10.74 -4.94 -4.52
CA GLY A 152 10.44 -4.20 -3.31
C GLY A 152 8.98 -4.38 -2.86
N THR A 153 8.05 -4.34 -3.80
CA THR A 153 6.61 -4.51 -3.52
C THR A 153 6.28 -5.91 -3.01
N ALA A 154 6.86 -6.96 -3.62
CA ALA A 154 6.67 -8.34 -3.18
C ALA A 154 7.31 -8.61 -1.81
N ASN A 155 8.54 -8.12 -1.57
CA ASN A 155 9.20 -8.24 -0.26
C ASN A 155 8.47 -7.46 0.84
N GLN A 156 7.92 -6.29 0.52
CA GLN A 156 7.10 -5.52 1.46
C GLN A 156 5.85 -6.31 1.87
N ALA A 157 5.16 -6.93 0.91
CA ALA A 157 3.98 -7.76 1.17
C ALA A 157 4.34 -9.02 1.99
N LEU A 158 5.43 -9.70 1.65
CA LEU A 158 5.94 -10.85 2.40
C LEU A 158 6.30 -10.47 3.84
N GLY A 159 6.99 -9.35 4.04
CA GLY A 159 7.36 -8.85 5.37
C GLY A 159 6.16 -8.51 6.24
N ARG A 160 5.08 -7.96 5.64
CA ARG A 160 3.80 -7.77 6.33
C ARG A 160 3.14 -9.10 6.70
N LEU A 161 3.11 -10.05 5.77
CA LEU A 161 2.46 -11.35 5.99
C LEU A 161 3.15 -12.16 7.08
N LEU A 162 4.48 -12.17 7.09
CA LEU A 162 5.30 -12.91 8.04
C LEU A 162 5.59 -12.14 9.35
N GLU A 163 5.15 -10.88 9.44
CA GLU A 163 5.53 -9.95 10.52
C GLU A 163 7.06 -9.89 10.74
N SER A 164 7.81 -9.92 9.62
CA SER A 164 9.26 -10.05 9.63
C SER A 164 9.95 -8.83 9.02
N THR A 165 11.01 -8.38 9.68
CA THR A 165 11.81 -7.23 9.24
C THR A 165 12.78 -7.56 8.11
N GLN A 166 13.13 -8.83 7.92
CA GLN A 166 14.12 -9.24 6.93
C GLN A 166 13.66 -8.96 5.49
N PRO A 167 12.44 -9.35 5.05
CA PRO A 167 11.92 -8.93 3.75
C PRO A 167 11.76 -7.40 3.65
N LEU A 168 11.36 -6.71 4.73
CA LEU A 168 11.21 -5.25 4.70
C LEU A 168 12.53 -4.52 4.44
N LYS A 169 13.65 -5.04 4.97
CA LYS A 169 14.98 -4.51 4.67
C LYS A 169 15.31 -4.63 3.17
N ILE A 170 15.08 -5.81 2.60
CA ILE A 170 15.26 -6.06 1.16
C ILE A 170 14.37 -5.12 0.34
N ALA A 171 13.13 -4.89 0.77
CA ALA A 171 12.23 -3.97 0.10
C ALA A 171 12.74 -2.53 0.09
N VAL A 172 13.27 -2.04 1.23
CA VAL A 172 13.90 -0.71 1.32
C VAL A 172 15.07 -0.61 0.34
N ASP A 173 15.94 -1.62 0.29
CA ASP A 173 17.10 -1.63 -0.60
C ASP A 173 16.66 -1.63 -2.08
N ALA A 174 15.65 -2.43 -2.44
CA ALA A 174 15.13 -2.51 -3.81
C ALA A 174 14.45 -1.21 -4.26
N TYR A 175 13.63 -0.55 -3.43
CA TYR A 175 13.08 0.77 -3.78
C TYR A 175 14.18 1.84 -3.90
N THR A 176 15.21 1.77 -3.06
CA THR A 176 16.35 2.70 -3.14
C THR A 176 17.14 2.49 -4.44
N ASN A 177 17.29 1.24 -4.88
CA ASN A 177 17.88 0.91 -6.18
C ASN A 177 17.07 1.50 -7.34
N ALA A 178 15.75 1.33 -7.35
CA ALA A 178 14.89 1.92 -8.39
C ALA A 178 15.06 3.45 -8.48
N LEU A 179 15.23 4.12 -7.34
CA LEU A 179 15.47 5.57 -7.24
C LEU A 179 16.84 6.04 -7.76
N LEU A 180 17.77 5.12 -8.09
CA LEU A 180 19.02 5.48 -8.80
C LEU A 180 18.76 5.86 -10.26
N VAL A 181 17.69 5.32 -10.86
CA VAL A 181 17.27 5.59 -12.24
C VAL A 181 16.11 6.58 -12.25
N TRP A 182 15.09 6.31 -11.44
CA TRP A 182 13.90 7.15 -11.35
C TRP A 182 14.11 8.33 -10.42
N THR A 183 14.59 9.42 -11.02
CA THR A 183 14.79 10.70 -10.34
C THR A 183 13.55 11.58 -10.43
N ARG A 184 13.46 12.57 -9.53
CA ARG A 184 12.36 13.54 -9.52
C ARG A 184 12.27 14.30 -10.85
N GLU A 185 13.40 14.60 -11.48
CA GLU A 185 13.48 15.41 -12.68
C GLU A 185 13.16 14.61 -13.95
N LYS A 186 13.62 13.37 -14.04
CA LYS A 186 13.48 12.55 -15.27
C LYS A 186 12.22 11.69 -15.27
N SER A 187 11.83 11.19 -14.10
CA SER A 187 10.74 10.22 -13.95
C SER A 187 9.88 10.56 -12.73
N PRO A 188 9.28 11.77 -12.67
CA PRO A 188 8.61 12.29 -11.46
C PRO A 188 7.53 11.37 -10.91
N GLU A 189 6.75 10.72 -11.78
CA GLU A 189 5.70 9.79 -11.36
C GLU A 189 6.28 8.52 -10.72
N ASN A 190 7.24 7.85 -11.38
CA ASN A 190 7.88 6.65 -10.84
C ASN A 190 8.65 6.96 -9.53
N TRP A 191 9.29 8.13 -9.46
CA TRP A 191 9.94 8.63 -8.26
C TRP A 191 8.94 8.81 -7.11
N MET A 192 7.79 9.43 -7.37
CA MET A 192 6.72 9.64 -6.38
C MET A 192 6.19 8.31 -5.84
N TYR A 193 5.84 7.34 -6.70
CA TYR A 193 5.36 6.04 -6.26
C TYR A 193 6.44 5.28 -5.47
N SER A 194 7.70 5.35 -5.90
CA SER A 194 8.82 4.72 -5.18
C SER A 194 9.01 5.32 -3.79
N MET A 195 8.92 6.64 -3.65
CA MET A 195 8.98 7.35 -2.37
C MET A 195 7.79 7.00 -1.47
N HIS A 196 6.57 6.92 -2.02
CA HIS A 196 5.39 6.48 -1.26
C HIS A 196 5.57 5.06 -0.72
N GLN A 197 5.99 4.12 -1.57
CA GLN A 197 6.18 2.73 -1.20
C GLN A 197 7.33 2.54 -0.20
N LEU A 198 8.40 3.32 -0.33
CA LEU A 198 9.48 3.38 0.64
C LEU A 198 8.96 3.88 2.00
N GLY A 199 8.13 4.93 2.02
CA GLY A 199 7.45 5.43 3.20
C GLY A 199 6.60 4.37 3.89
N ALA A 200 5.78 3.63 3.14
CA ALA A 200 4.93 2.57 3.67
C ALA A 200 5.73 1.37 4.22
N THR A 201 6.84 1.03 3.56
CA THR A 201 7.75 -0.03 4.01
C THR A 201 8.42 0.35 5.32
N LEU A 202 8.96 1.56 5.40
CA LEU A 202 9.60 2.09 6.61
C LEU A 202 8.61 2.25 7.77
N HIS A 203 7.37 2.62 7.50
CA HIS A 203 6.30 2.64 8.51
C HIS A 203 6.07 1.25 9.10
N THR A 204 5.88 0.25 8.24
CA THR A 204 5.72 -1.17 8.66
C THR A 204 6.93 -1.65 9.45
N PHE A 205 8.13 -1.30 9.00
CA PHE A 205 9.38 -1.66 9.65
C PHE A 205 9.47 -1.02 11.06
N GLY A 206 9.08 0.24 11.19
CA GLY A 206 9.00 0.94 12.48
C GLY A 206 8.04 0.27 13.45
N LYS A 207 6.87 -0.18 12.98
CA LYS A 207 5.89 -0.91 13.80
C LYS A 207 6.46 -2.22 14.35
N LEU A 208 7.15 -3.01 13.51
CA LEU A 208 7.73 -4.28 13.93
C LEU A 208 8.91 -4.11 14.91
N LEU A 209 9.75 -3.08 14.69
CA LEU A 209 10.88 -2.79 15.57
C LEU A 209 10.51 -1.98 16.82
N LYS A 210 9.31 -1.39 16.85
CA LYS A 210 8.94 -0.33 17.82
C LYS A 210 9.99 0.80 17.85
N GLY A 211 10.45 1.21 16.66
CA GLY A 211 11.62 2.07 16.50
C GLY A 211 11.33 3.41 15.81
N ASN A 212 11.57 4.52 16.50
CA ASN A 212 11.31 5.88 16.00
C ASN A 212 12.12 6.25 14.75
N ARG A 213 13.35 5.73 14.61
CA ARG A 213 14.20 6.03 13.45
C ARG A 213 13.53 5.63 12.13
N GLN A 214 12.83 4.51 12.10
CA GLN A 214 12.15 4.00 10.90
C GLN A 214 10.91 4.86 10.60
N PHE A 215 10.15 5.26 11.61
CA PHE A 215 9.04 6.20 11.41
C PHE A 215 9.52 7.57 10.92
N GLN A 216 10.61 8.11 11.45
CA GLN A 216 11.19 9.37 10.97
C GLN A 216 11.57 9.29 9.48
N LYS A 217 12.23 8.20 9.07
CA LYS A 217 12.53 7.94 7.66
C LYS A 217 11.26 7.80 6.81
N SER A 218 10.23 7.15 7.34
CA SER A 218 8.92 7.03 6.67
C SER A 218 8.30 8.40 6.40
N VAL A 219 8.29 9.29 7.40
CA VAL A 219 7.80 10.67 7.25
C VAL A 219 8.58 11.44 6.18
N VAL A 220 9.90 11.28 6.12
CA VAL A 220 10.73 11.91 5.08
C VAL A 220 10.40 11.38 3.70
N ALA A 221 10.26 10.06 3.53
CA ALA A 221 9.89 9.46 2.24
C ALA A 221 8.52 9.95 1.75
N TYR A 222 7.53 10.02 2.63
CA TYR A 222 6.22 10.59 2.26
C TYR A 222 6.29 12.09 1.97
N LYS A 223 7.07 12.88 2.71
CA LYS A 223 7.29 14.31 2.40
C LYS A 223 7.87 14.49 1.00
N ASN A 224 8.78 13.62 0.58
CA ASN A 224 9.29 13.62 -0.79
C ASN A 224 8.19 13.28 -1.80
N ALA A 225 7.43 12.20 -1.61
CA ALA A 225 6.32 11.85 -2.50
C ALA A 225 5.31 13.01 -2.66
N LEU A 226 4.93 13.66 -1.56
CA LEU A 226 4.03 14.82 -1.55
C LEU A 226 4.54 16.00 -2.39
N ALA A 227 5.87 16.16 -2.55
CA ALA A 227 6.45 17.26 -3.33
C ALA A 227 6.26 17.13 -4.85
N ALA A 228 5.67 16.02 -5.31
CA ALA A 228 5.32 15.77 -6.71
C ALA A 228 3.80 15.51 -6.90
N LEU A 229 3.00 15.70 -5.86
CA LEU A 229 1.56 15.44 -5.88
C LEU A 229 0.77 16.75 -5.84
N ASP A 230 -0.31 16.79 -6.60
CA ASP A 230 -1.30 17.86 -6.60
C ASP A 230 -2.71 17.27 -6.68
N ALA A 231 -3.70 18.06 -6.26
CA ALA A 231 -5.08 17.58 -6.15
C ALA A 231 -5.75 17.37 -7.51
N ASP A 232 -5.29 18.04 -8.57
CA ASP A 232 -5.92 17.99 -9.90
C ASP A 232 -5.53 16.72 -10.65
N ASN A 233 -4.27 16.29 -10.52
CA ASN A 233 -3.72 15.14 -11.25
C ASN A 233 -3.64 13.87 -10.40
N TYR A 234 -3.54 14.01 -9.07
CA TYR A 234 -3.19 12.91 -8.17
C TYR A 234 -3.99 12.90 -6.86
N ALA A 235 -5.28 13.22 -6.91
CA ALA A 235 -6.15 13.29 -5.73
C ALA A 235 -6.04 12.07 -4.81
N LEU A 236 -6.11 10.85 -5.36
CA LEU A 236 -6.03 9.61 -4.59
C LEU A 236 -4.65 9.43 -3.94
N GLU A 237 -3.59 9.62 -4.71
CA GLU A 237 -2.22 9.53 -4.22
C GLU A 237 -1.93 10.59 -3.16
N LEU A 238 -2.45 11.80 -3.33
CA LEU A 238 -2.31 12.89 -2.38
C LEU A 238 -3.02 12.55 -1.06
N THR A 239 -4.29 12.13 -1.11
CA THR A 239 -5.03 11.64 0.07
C THR A 239 -4.30 10.49 0.77
N ALA A 240 -3.90 9.46 0.03
CA ALA A 240 -3.23 8.30 0.60
C ALA A 240 -1.88 8.65 1.23
N THR A 241 -1.09 9.50 0.56
CA THR A 241 0.24 9.89 1.04
C THR A 241 0.14 10.77 2.29
N HIS A 242 -0.82 11.70 2.34
CA HIS A 242 -1.09 12.49 3.55
C HIS A 242 -1.58 11.62 4.71
N ASN A 243 -2.52 10.70 4.48
CA ASN A 243 -3.01 9.77 5.50
C ASN A 243 -1.91 8.85 6.03
N ASN A 244 -1.10 8.28 5.13
CA ASN A 244 -0.08 7.32 5.54
C ASN A 244 1.11 8.00 6.22
N ARG A 245 1.43 9.24 5.83
CA ARG A 245 2.38 10.09 6.56
C ARG A 245 1.87 10.39 7.96
N ALA A 246 0.60 10.74 8.09
CA ALA A 246 -0.04 11.01 9.37
C ALA A 246 0.01 9.78 10.29
N ALA A 247 -0.20 8.57 9.76
CA ALA A 247 -0.05 7.34 10.54
C ALA A 247 1.36 7.13 11.10
N ALA A 248 2.40 7.45 10.32
CA ALA A 248 3.78 7.40 10.80
C ALA A 248 4.08 8.49 11.86
N LEU A 249 3.54 9.70 11.68
CA LEU A 249 3.64 10.79 12.66
C LEU A 249 2.88 10.46 13.95
N HIS A 250 1.72 9.83 13.86
CA HIS A 250 0.91 9.42 15.00
C HIS A 250 1.68 8.41 15.85
N HIS A 251 2.25 7.36 15.26
CA HIS A 251 3.09 6.42 16.01
C HIS A 251 4.34 7.07 16.63
N LEU A 252 4.94 8.06 15.95
CA LEU A 252 6.01 8.86 16.57
C LEU A 252 5.50 9.67 17.75
N GLY A 253 4.36 10.34 17.62
CA GLY A 253 3.76 11.15 18.67
C GLY A 253 3.39 10.34 19.90
N GLU A 254 2.84 9.15 19.70
CA GLU A 254 2.60 8.18 20.79
C GLU A 254 3.90 7.73 21.45
N SER A 255 4.87 7.26 20.67
CA SER A 255 6.11 6.70 21.23
C SER A 255 7.01 7.75 21.87
N GLU A 256 6.93 9.01 21.45
CA GLU A 256 7.71 10.12 21.99
C GLU A 256 6.93 10.90 23.07
N GLU A 257 5.67 10.52 23.35
CA GLU A 257 4.73 11.28 24.18
C GLU A 257 4.72 12.77 23.79
N ASN A 258 4.64 13.05 22.48
CA ASN A 258 4.87 14.36 21.90
C ASN A 258 3.58 14.94 21.29
N PRO A 259 2.90 15.89 21.98
CA PRO A 259 1.70 16.56 21.49
C PRO A 259 1.88 17.28 20.16
N ASP A 260 3.04 17.89 19.91
CA ASP A 260 3.27 18.65 18.67
C ASP A 260 3.42 17.72 17.46
N ARG A 261 3.98 16.52 17.67
CA ARG A 261 4.02 15.47 16.66
C ARG A 261 2.61 14.95 16.34
N LEU A 262 1.75 14.78 17.35
CA LEU A 262 0.35 14.41 17.15
C LEU A 262 -0.43 15.51 16.41
N LYS A 263 -0.21 16.79 16.72
CA LYS A 263 -0.78 17.90 15.94
C LYS A 263 -0.32 17.87 14.47
N GLU A 264 0.95 17.57 14.20
CA GLU A 264 1.45 17.39 12.83
C GLU A 264 0.74 16.21 12.12
N ALA A 265 0.45 15.12 12.84
CA ALA A 265 -0.31 13.98 12.34
C ALA A 265 -1.76 14.37 12.01
N ILE A 266 -2.45 15.00 12.96
CA ILE A 266 -3.85 15.46 12.82
C ILE A 266 -3.99 16.39 11.61
N ASN A 267 -3.10 17.37 11.46
CA ASN A 267 -3.09 18.27 10.29
C ASN A 267 -2.90 17.50 8.97
N SER A 268 -2.07 16.45 8.97
CA SER A 268 -1.86 15.63 7.78
C SER A 268 -3.06 14.73 7.48
N TYR A 269 -3.77 14.21 8.48
CA TYR A 269 -5.05 13.52 8.26
C TYR A 269 -6.13 14.47 7.76
N GLU A 270 -6.18 15.69 8.28
CA GLU A 270 -7.11 16.74 7.82
C GLU A 270 -6.92 17.03 6.33
N LEU A 271 -5.67 17.25 5.89
CA LEU A 271 -5.37 17.45 4.46
C LEU A 271 -5.81 16.25 3.61
N ALA A 272 -5.59 15.02 4.09
CA ALA A 272 -6.06 13.83 3.38
C ALA A 272 -7.59 13.81 3.23
N TRP A 273 -8.30 14.15 4.31
CA TRP A 273 -9.75 14.23 4.36
C TRP A 273 -10.28 15.34 3.45
N THR A 274 -9.74 16.55 3.53
CA THR A 274 -10.12 17.69 2.68
C THR A 274 -9.98 17.35 1.21
N VAL A 275 -8.81 16.85 0.77
CA VAL A 275 -8.59 16.44 -0.62
C VAL A 275 -9.60 15.37 -1.04
N SER A 276 -9.86 14.37 -0.19
CA SER A 276 -10.80 13.30 -0.52
C SER A 276 -12.24 13.80 -0.71
N MET A 277 -12.66 14.79 0.07
CA MET A 277 -14.00 15.37 -0.01
C MET A 277 -14.12 16.33 -1.21
N GLU A 278 -13.14 17.23 -1.40
CA GLU A 278 -13.15 18.22 -2.48
C GLU A 278 -13.07 17.56 -3.85
N GLN A 279 -12.25 16.52 -3.98
CA GLN A 279 -12.09 15.75 -5.22
C GLN A 279 -13.13 14.63 -5.38
N GLN A 280 -14.11 14.54 -4.48
CA GLN A 280 -15.21 13.57 -4.51
C GLN A 280 -14.71 12.12 -4.67
N LEU A 281 -13.61 11.80 -3.98
CA LEU A 281 -13.09 10.44 -3.92
C LEU A 281 -14.10 9.51 -3.22
N PRO A 282 -13.99 8.18 -3.40
CA PRO A 282 -14.90 7.24 -2.76
C PRO A 282 -15.05 7.49 -1.25
N ILE A 283 -16.29 7.61 -0.79
CA ILE A 283 -16.63 8.10 0.58
C ILE A 283 -15.89 7.38 1.71
N HIS A 284 -15.60 6.09 1.56
CA HIS A 284 -14.88 5.33 2.58
C HIS A 284 -13.44 5.85 2.82
N LEU A 285 -12.80 6.51 1.83
CA LEU A 285 -11.48 7.14 2.02
C LEU A 285 -11.59 8.32 2.99
N ALA A 286 -12.60 9.16 2.80
CA ALA A 286 -12.89 10.29 3.69
C ALA A 286 -13.20 9.80 5.10
N VAL A 287 -14.02 8.75 5.24
CA VAL A 287 -14.37 8.15 6.53
C VAL A 287 -13.13 7.56 7.21
N ILE A 288 -12.26 6.84 6.50
CA ILE A 288 -11.00 6.34 7.06
C ILE A 288 -10.10 7.48 7.53
N CYS A 289 -9.99 8.57 6.77
CA CYS A 289 -9.19 9.74 7.17
C CYS A 289 -9.76 10.37 8.45
N ARG A 290 -11.09 10.50 8.57
CA ARG A 290 -11.76 10.98 9.80
C ARG A 290 -11.52 10.06 10.99
N VAL A 291 -11.69 8.74 10.83
CA VAL A 291 -11.42 7.75 11.88
C VAL A 291 -9.99 7.87 12.40
N ASN A 292 -9.02 7.93 11.49
CA ASN A 292 -7.62 8.07 11.85
C ASN A 292 -7.31 9.41 12.55
N LYS A 293 -7.90 10.51 12.05
CA LYS A 293 -7.79 11.84 12.66
C LYS A 293 -8.33 11.84 14.09
N ALA A 294 -9.55 11.37 14.31
CA ALA A 294 -10.20 11.30 15.60
C ALA A 294 -9.43 10.39 16.58
N THR A 295 -8.87 9.28 16.07
CA THR A 295 -7.99 8.41 16.87
C THR A 295 -6.74 9.15 17.35
N ALA A 296 -6.08 9.92 16.47
CA ALA A 296 -4.93 10.73 16.87
C ALA A 296 -5.29 11.88 17.84
N GLN A 297 -6.47 12.48 17.67
CA GLN A 297 -7.00 13.47 18.61
C GLN A 297 -7.25 12.87 19.99
N ASN A 298 -7.74 11.62 20.07
CA ASN A 298 -7.92 10.90 21.34
C ASN A 298 -6.61 10.76 22.11
N VAL A 299 -5.54 10.34 21.43
CA VAL A 299 -4.20 10.26 22.05
C VAL A 299 -3.73 11.65 22.50
N LEU A 300 -3.96 12.67 21.68
CA LEU A 300 -3.57 14.05 22.03
C LEU A 300 -4.30 14.52 23.30
N ALA A 301 -5.62 14.33 23.36
CA ALA A 301 -6.43 14.69 24.52
C ALA A 301 -5.91 14.01 25.79
N GLN A 302 -5.53 12.73 25.71
CA GLN A 302 -4.95 11.98 26.84
C GLN A 302 -3.63 12.59 27.31
N LEU A 303 -2.72 12.90 26.38
CA LEU A 303 -1.43 13.48 26.72
C LEU A 303 -1.55 14.90 27.30
N THR A 304 -2.54 15.68 26.86
CA THR A 304 -2.74 17.06 27.32
C THR A 304 -3.75 17.20 28.45
N ASN A 305 -4.40 16.10 28.87
CA ASN A 305 -5.49 16.08 29.84
C ASN A 305 -6.61 17.08 29.48
N ASP A 306 -6.98 17.15 28.20
CA ASP A 306 -7.94 18.12 27.65
C ASP A 306 -9.35 17.53 27.60
N ALA A 307 -10.21 17.95 28.54
CA ALA A 307 -11.60 17.48 28.63
C ALA A 307 -12.48 17.98 27.48
N MET A 308 -12.26 19.22 27.01
CA MET A 308 -13.05 19.79 25.93
C MET A 308 -12.78 19.03 24.63
N LEU A 309 -11.50 18.76 24.36
CA LEU A 309 -11.12 17.95 23.21
C LEU A 309 -11.67 16.51 23.33
N ALA A 310 -11.66 15.91 24.53
CA ALA A 310 -12.22 14.57 24.75
C ALA A 310 -13.75 14.51 24.46
N GLU A 311 -14.49 15.56 24.82
CA GLU A 311 -15.91 15.70 24.49
C GLU A 311 -16.13 15.80 22.97
N GLU A 312 -15.41 16.70 22.29
CA GLU A 312 -15.49 16.86 20.82
C GLU A 312 -15.19 15.56 20.07
N ILE A 313 -14.26 14.75 20.56
CA ILE A 313 -13.90 13.47 19.94
C ILE A 313 -14.99 12.41 20.15
N ALA A 314 -15.65 12.40 21.31
CA ALA A 314 -16.78 11.49 21.53
C ALA A 314 -17.90 11.79 20.53
N ASP A 315 -18.26 13.05 20.37
CA ASP A 315 -19.25 13.50 19.38
C ASP A 315 -18.83 13.11 17.95
N GLU A 316 -17.56 13.29 17.59
CA GLU A 316 -17.04 12.92 16.27
C GLU A 316 -17.16 11.42 16.00
N PHE A 317 -16.86 10.55 16.98
CA PHE A 317 -17.03 9.10 16.82
C PHE A 317 -18.50 8.69 16.75
N GLU A 318 -19.40 9.34 17.48
CA GLU A 318 -20.85 9.12 17.34
C GLU A 318 -21.31 9.46 15.92
N VAL A 319 -20.90 10.61 15.39
CA VAL A 319 -21.19 11.00 14.00
C VAL A 319 -20.64 9.98 13.00
N ILE A 320 -19.39 9.51 13.18
CA ILE A 320 -18.79 8.50 12.30
C ILE A 320 -19.64 7.22 12.28
N ILE A 321 -20.01 6.71 13.46
CA ILE A 321 -20.73 5.45 13.62
C ILE A 321 -22.16 5.54 13.08
N GLU A 322 -22.87 6.62 13.37
CA GLU A 322 -24.29 6.79 13.02
C GLU A 322 -24.48 7.18 11.54
N CYS A 323 -23.66 8.11 11.03
CA CYS A 323 -23.84 8.65 9.68
C CYS A 323 -23.17 7.81 8.60
N PHE A 324 -22.10 7.07 8.94
CA PHE A 324 -21.30 6.32 7.96
C PHE A 324 -21.18 4.80 8.23
N PRO A 325 -22.21 4.10 8.75
CA PRO A 325 -22.09 2.68 9.09
C PRO A 325 -21.79 1.80 7.87
N HIS A 326 -22.26 2.21 6.68
CA HIS A 326 -22.02 1.53 5.41
C HIS A 326 -20.59 1.69 4.89
N ALA A 327 -19.84 2.65 5.44
CA ALA A 327 -18.46 2.97 5.07
C ALA A 327 -17.46 2.57 6.16
N LEU A 328 -17.87 1.73 7.13
CA LEU A 328 -16.99 1.13 8.14
C LEU A 328 -16.93 -0.40 8.00
N GLN A 329 -15.72 -0.98 7.93
CA GLN A 329 -15.57 -2.44 8.03
C GLN A 329 -15.98 -2.89 9.42
N PRO A 330 -16.40 -4.15 9.62
CA PRO A 330 -16.73 -4.66 10.96
C PRO A 330 -15.63 -4.40 12.02
N LEU A 331 -14.36 -4.56 11.66
CA LEU A 331 -13.24 -4.26 12.56
C LEU A 331 -12.98 -2.76 12.75
N CYS A 332 -13.34 -1.92 11.77
CA CYS A 332 -13.25 -0.47 11.85
C CYS A 332 -14.38 0.13 12.68
N LEU A 333 -15.60 -0.38 12.54
CA LEU A 333 -16.71 -0.06 13.43
C LEU A 333 -16.34 -0.39 14.88
N LYS A 334 -15.80 -1.59 15.13
CA LYS A 334 -15.34 -1.98 16.46
C LYS A 334 -14.26 -1.04 17.01
N HIS A 335 -13.29 -0.63 16.18
CA HIS A 335 -12.29 0.38 16.56
C HIS A 335 -12.94 1.69 16.98
N CYS A 336 -13.90 2.19 16.20
CA CYS A 336 -14.62 3.43 16.50
C CYS A 336 -15.39 3.33 17.82
N GLU A 337 -16.07 2.21 18.08
CA GLU A 337 -16.78 1.96 19.34
C GLU A 337 -15.83 1.92 20.55
N GLU A 338 -14.63 1.37 20.39
CA GLU A 338 -13.61 1.36 21.42
C GLU A 338 -13.05 2.77 21.68
N GLN A 339 -12.76 3.52 20.62
CA GLN A 339 -12.28 4.91 20.73
C GLN A 339 -13.32 5.86 21.33
N LEU A 340 -14.61 5.69 21.00
CA LEU A 340 -15.71 6.43 21.62
C LEU A 340 -15.75 6.20 23.14
N LYS A 341 -15.70 4.93 23.57
CA LYS A 341 -15.67 4.59 25.00
C LYS A 341 -14.45 5.17 25.71
N MET A 342 -13.29 5.18 25.04
CA MET A 342 -12.07 5.78 25.58
C MET A 342 -12.23 7.28 25.80
N ALA A 343 -12.78 8.02 24.83
CA ALA A 343 -13.04 9.46 24.94
C ALA A 343 -14.00 9.78 26.10
N GLN A 344 -15.12 9.04 26.19
CA GLN A 344 -16.12 9.21 27.25
C GLN A 344 -15.56 8.90 28.64
N ALA A 345 -14.79 7.80 28.77
CA ALA A 345 -14.17 7.44 30.05
C ALA A 345 -13.14 8.48 30.50
N GLN A 346 -12.38 9.04 29.56
CA GLN A 346 -11.44 10.11 29.83
C GLN A 346 -12.15 11.38 30.32
N LEU A 347 -13.21 11.80 29.63
CA LEU A 347 -14.01 12.96 30.03
C LEU A 347 -14.54 12.81 31.46
N GLN A 348 -15.07 11.63 31.80
CA GLN A 348 -15.54 11.32 33.16
C GLN A 348 -14.41 11.39 34.19
N ALA A 349 -13.24 10.83 33.88
CA ALA A 349 -12.08 10.86 34.75
C ALA A 349 -11.59 12.29 35.02
N ILE A 350 -11.50 13.13 33.99
CA ILE A 350 -11.06 14.52 34.13
C ILE A 350 -12.07 15.33 34.95
N ASN A 351 -13.37 15.20 34.64
CA ASN A 351 -14.42 15.91 35.38
C ASN A 351 -14.48 15.50 36.86
N SER A 352 -14.20 14.22 37.16
CA SER A 352 -14.15 13.72 38.55
C SER A 352 -12.93 14.20 39.35
N GLN A 353 -11.90 14.72 38.68
CA GLN A 353 -10.73 15.33 39.35
C GLN A 353 -10.95 16.82 39.67
N ILE A 354 -11.93 17.45 39.00
CA ILE A 354 -12.22 18.89 39.11
C ILE A 354 -13.41 19.13 40.07
N ALA A 355 -14.28 18.13 40.26
CA ALA A 355 -15.36 18.10 41.24
C ALA A 355 -14.85 17.75 42.64
#